data_AF-A0A932FYW1-F1
#
_entry.id   AF-A0A932FYW1-F1
#
_cell.length_a   1.000
_cell.length_b   1.000
_cell.length_c   1.000
_cell.angle_alpha   90.00
_cell.angle_beta   90.00
_cell.angle_gamma   90.00
#
_symmetry.space_group_name_H-M   'P 1'
#
loop_
_entity.id
_entity.type
_entity.pdbx_description
1 polymer ?
#
loop_
_entity_poly.entity_id
_entity_poly.type
_entity_poly.pdbx_seq_one_letter_code
_entity_poly.pdbx_strand_id
1 'polypeptide(L)'
;MADAMLLHSMIVSSDGGAHCRYAGGPYGMDPEAGEELRARRIVVLGGDERVEQAEWDTMGTTPYSFPGPNDGCGTGSRRRFLLAFDHDACRITVRVRLKLEPDDGVEVTADKKRAWKTRIENSWSDWVFLDRQSGPAPCDHYTLLVEIVWVAEDEERDYRVRVSAGEARAAMTRWYLDDPDLVAAHEFGHMLGNVDEYYDERCPNRPVRDGIMNDQEEWPLPFPRHYTAVRQWVEYFLCSSFEVKEKWNVHGGGW
;
A
#
# COMPACT_ATOMS: atom_id res chain seq x y z
N MET A 1 -15.36 18.58 -49.92
CA MET A 1 -14.54 19.14 -48.82
C MET A 1 -14.41 18.02 -47.81
N ALA A 2 -13.31 17.27 -47.88
CA ALA A 2 -13.01 16.18 -46.97
C ALA A 2 -11.86 16.65 -46.08
N ASP A 3 -12.12 16.75 -44.79
CA ASP A 3 -11.16 17.20 -43.80
C ASP A 3 -10.29 16.00 -43.39
N ALA A 4 -8.98 16.17 -43.52
CA ALA A 4 -7.98 15.16 -43.19
C ALA A 4 -7.66 15.26 -41.69
N MET A 5 -8.19 14.34 -40.89
CA MET A 5 -7.71 14.15 -39.52
C MET A 5 -6.41 13.34 -39.53
N LEU A 6 -5.32 14.03 -39.19
CA LEU A 6 -4.02 13.47 -38.86
C LEU A 6 -4.14 12.60 -37.60
N LEU A 7 -4.27 11.28 -37.77
CA LEU A 7 -3.93 10.31 -36.73
C LEU A 7 -2.41 10.34 -36.51
N HIS A 8 -1.97 10.89 -35.39
CA HIS A 8 -0.66 10.55 -34.84
C HIS A 8 -0.76 9.15 -34.23
N SER A 9 -0.41 8.14 -35.02
CA SER A 9 -0.02 6.83 -34.51
C SER A 9 1.27 6.98 -33.72
N MET A 10 1.29 6.63 -32.43
CA MET A 10 2.54 6.42 -31.71
C MET A 10 2.44 5.29 -30.67
N ILE A 11 3.29 4.29 -30.93
CA ILE A 11 3.89 3.30 -30.03
C ILE A 11 2.94 2.24 -29.44
N VAL A 12 2.63 1.23 -30.27
CA VAL A 12 2.52 -0.14 -29.78
C VAL A 12 3.94 -0.66 -29.61
N SER A 13 4.42 -0.80 -28.37
CA SER A 13 5.63 -1.58 -28.09
C SER A 13 5.25 -3.06 -28.11
N SER A 14 5.64 -3.76 -29.17
CA SER A 14 5.51 -5.21 -29.31
C SER A 14 6.65 -6.00 -28.64
N ASP A 15 7.49 -5.34 -27.84
CA ASP A 15 8.57 -6.01 -27.11
C ASP A 15 8.06 -6.46 -25.74
N GLY A 16 8.16 -7.77 -25.49
CA GLY A 16 7.77 -8.40 -24.22
C GLY A 16 8.26 -7.59 -23.02
N GLY A 17 7.28 -7.17 -22.19
CA GLY A 17 7.40 -6.33 -20.99
C GLY A 17 8.80 -6.01 -20.52
N ALA A 18 9.38 -4.94 -21.07
CA ALA A 18 10.58 -4.33 -20.52
C ALA A 18 10.20 -3.62 -19.21
N HIS A 19 10.02 -4.38 -18.12
CA HIS A 19 10.08 -3.81 -16.78
C HIS A 19 11.43 -3.14 -16.63
N CYS A 20 11.46 -1.95 -16.02
CA CYS A 20 12.67 -1.20 -15.87
C CYS A 20 13.78 -2.07 -15.28
N ARG A 21 14.96 -2.01 -15.90
CA ARG A 21 16.19 -2.45 -15.24
C ARG A 21 16.41 -1.49 -14.07
N TYR A 22 15.76 -1.77 -12.94
CA TYR A 22 15.97 -1.04 -11.70
C TYR A 22 17.39 -1.38 -11.23
N ALA A 23 18.36 -0.61 -11.73
CA ALA A 23 19.75 -0.73 -11.37
C ALA A 23 19.95 -0.17 -9.95
N GLY A 24 19.75 -1.02 -8.95
CA GLY A 24 20.41 -0.86 -7.65
C GLY A 24 19.96 0.31 -6.78
N GLY A 25 18.68 0.35 -6.39
CA GLY A 25 18.34 0.98 -5.11
C GLY A 25 18.95 0.19 -3.94
N PRO A 26 19.18 0.81 -2.76
CA PRO A 26 19.89 0.20 -1.62
C PRO A 26 19.20 -1.04 -1.02
N TYR A 27 18.02 -1.41 -1.51
CA TYR A 27 17.20 -2.53 -1.07
C TYR A 27 16.97 -3.49 -2.24
N GLY A 28 18.06 -4.05 -2.79
CA GLY A 28 18.09 -4.79 -4.06
C GLY A 28 16.86 -5.66 -4.30
N MET A 29 16.22 -5.44 -5.46
CA MET A 29 15.10 -6.28 -5.84
C MET A 29 15.59 -7.65 -6.35
N ASP A 30 15.07 -8.74 -5.79
CA ASP A 30 15.33 -10.12 -6.20
C ASP A 30 14.83 -10.31 -7.64
N PRO A 31 15.73 -10.57 -8.60
CA PRO A 31 15.38 -10.74 -10.00
C PRO A 31 14.49 -11.98 -10.26
N GLU A 32 14.47 -13.00 -9.40
CA GLU A 32 13.60 -14.19 -9.58
C GLU A 32 12.12 -13.89 -9.30
N ALA A 33 11.82 -13.01 -8.34
CA ALA A 33 10.46 -12.53 -8.12
C ALA A 33 9.91 -11.78 -9.35
N GLY A 34 10.80 -11.14 -10.12
CA GLY A 34 10.48 -10.51 -11.40
C GLY A 34 10.12 -11.49 -12.52
N GLU A 35 10.51 -12.77 -12.44
CA GLU A 35 10.19 -13.77 -13.48
C GLU A 35 8.81 -14.41 -13.29
N GLU A 36 8.36 -14.65 -12.06
CA GLU A 36 7.00 -15.18 -11.79
C GLU A 36 5.90 -14.12 -12.05
N LEU A 37 6.26 -12.83 -11.96
CA LEU A 37 5.40 -11.70 -12.35
C LEU A 37 5.16 -11.62 -13.88
N ARG A 38 6.00 -12.26 -14.72
CA ARG A 38 5.87 -12.24 -16.20
C ARG A 38 4.63 -12.96 -16.73
N ALA A 39 3.92 -13.72 -15.89
CA ALA A 39 2.81 -14.57 -16.31
C ALA A 39 1.42 -13.90 -16.25
N ARG A 40 1.30 -12.65 -15.76
CA ARG A 40 0.00 -11.95 -15.71
C ARG A 40 0.10 -10.61 -16.45
N ARG A 41 -0.82 -10.46 -17.41
CA ARG A 41 -0.84 -9.42 -18.44
C ARG A 41 -1.20 -8.07 -17.81
N ILE A 42 -0.26 -7.13 -17.82
CA ILE A 42 -0.52 -5.72 -17.58
C ILE A 42 -1.26 -5.18 -18.80
N VAL A 43 -2.48 -4.70 -18.61
CA VAL A 43 -3.23 -4.01 -19.65
C VAL A 43 -3.48 -2.59 -19.17
N VAL A 44 -2.75 -1.65 -19.76
CA VAL A 44 -3.03 -0.22 -19.63
C VAL A 44 -4.02 0.12 -20.74
N LEU A 45 -5.28 0.36 -20.37
CA LEU A 45 -6.28 0.87 -21.32
C LEU A 45 -6.24 2.39 -21.33
N GLY A 46 -6.01 2.97 -22.51
CA GLY A 46 -6.21 4.39 -22.77
C GLY A 46 -7.44 4.60 -23.65
N GLY A 47 -8.25 5.60 -23.31
CA GLY A 47 -9.12 6.32 -24.24
C GLY A 47 -10.57 5.81 -24.40
N ASP A 48 -11.49 6.64 -23.89
CA ASP A 48 -12.91 6.81 -24.20
C ASP A 48 -13.94 5.68 -23.94
N GLU A 49 -14.94 6.08 -23.15
CA GLU A 49 -16.26 5.46 -22.91
C GLU A 49 -16.28 3.99 -22.46
N ARG A 50 -15.82 3.73 -21.24
CA ARG A 50 -16.47 2.88 -20.21
C ARG A 50 -15.53 2.70 -19.02
N VAL A 51 -15.90 3.30 -17.90
CA VAL A 51 -15.32 3.04 -16.58
C VAL A 51 -15.77 1.65 -16.12
N GLU A 52 -15.23 0.59 -16.71
CA GLU A 52 -15.35 -0.78 -16.22
C GLU A 52 -14.05 -1.53 -16.53
N GLN A 53 -13.03 -1.24 -15.72
CA GLN A 53 -11.90 -2.08 -15.31
C GLN A 53 -10.65 -1.21 -15.22
N ALA A 54 -10.39 -0.68 -14.03
CA ALA A 54 -9.01 -0.72 -13.56
C ALA A 54 -8.62 -2.20 -13.61
N GLU A 55 -7.87 -2.61 -14.63
CA GLU A 55 -7.38 -3.97 -14.73
C GLU A 55 -6.38 -4.14 -13.58
N TRP A 56 -6.78 -4.96 -12.59
CA TRP A 56 -6.01 -5.16 -11.39
C TRP A 56 -4.81 -6.01 -11.74
N ASP A 57 -3.63 -5.41 -11.76
CA ASP A 57 -2.39 -6.17 -11.75
C ASP A 57 -2.31 -6.89 -10.41
N THR A 58 -2.80 -8.14 -10.43
CA THR A 58 -2.68 -9.03 -9.30
C THR A 58 -1.22 -9.40 -9.21
N MET A 59 -0.50 -8.81 -8.27
CA MET A 59 0.80 -9.37 -7.91
C MET A 59 0.56 -10.83 -7.52
N GLY A 60 1.28 -11.70 -8.22
CA GLY A 60 1.38 -13.10 -7.87
C GLY A 60 1.64 -13.20 -6.37
N THR A 61 1.09 -14.24 -5.78
CA THR A 61 1.25 -14.63 -4.38
C THR A 61 2.70 -14.89 -3.94
N THR A 62 3.67 -14.49 -4.75
CA THR A 62 5.09 -14.65 -4.51
C THR A 62 5.54 -13.79 -3.35
N PRO A 63 6.19 -14.41 -2.36
CA PRO A 63 6.62 -13.75 -1.15
C PRO A 63 7.77 -12.81 -1.46
N TYR A 64 7.46 -11.54 -1.74
CA TYR A 64 8.48 -10.52 -1.71
C TYR A 64 8.80 -10.16 -0.25
N SER A 65 9.66 -10.97 0.37
CA SER A 65 10.30 -10.63 1.63
C SER A 65 11.40 -9.62 1.33
N PHE A 66 11.09 -8.33 1.42
CA PHE A 66 12.16 -7.41 1.79
C PHE A 66 12.67 -7.89 3.14
N PRO A 67 13.97 -8.15 3.32
CA PRO A 67 14.52 -8.24 4.66
C PRO A 67 14.30 -6.86 5.28
N GLY A 68 13.21 -6.72 6.04
CA GLY A 68 13.22 -5.79 7.16
C GLY A 68 14.47 -6.11 7.96
N PRO A 69 15.11 -5.12 8.60
CA PRO A 69 16.27 -5.38 9.44
C PRO A 69 15.96 -6.59 10.34
N ASN A 70 16.72 -7.67 10.17
CA ASN A 70 16.66 -8.88 10.99
C ASN A 70 17.26 -8.56 12.36
N ASP A 71 16.71 -7.56 13.06
CA ASP A 71 17.14 -7.12 14.37
C ASP A 71 16.39 -7.84 15.51
N GLY A 72 15.57 -8.84 15.18
CA GLY A 72 14.70 -9.53 16.14
C GLY A 72 13.55 -8.65 16.65
N CYS A 73 13.37 -7.47 16.05
CA CYS A 73 12.53 -6.38 16.54
C CYS A 73 11.57 -5.81 15.50
N GLY A 74 11.79 -6.14 14.23
CA GLY A 74 10.79 -6.05 13.19
C GLY A 74 10.00 -7.36 13.06
N THR A 75 8.67 -7.26 12.98
CA THR A 75 7.87 -8.29 12.32
C THR A 75 8.27 -8.25 10.85
N GLY A 76 9.20 -9.13 10.43
CA GLY A 76 9.59 -9.33 9.03
C GLY A 76 8.46 -9.93 8.21
N SER A 77 7.29 -9.30 8.23
CA SER A 77 6.10 -9.74 7.54
C SER A 77 6.25 -9.52 6.05
N ARG A 78 5.81 -10.52 5.29
CA ARG A 78 5.67 -10.41 3.84
C ARG A 78 4.62 -9.33 3.56
N ARG A 79 5.00 -8.36 2.74
CA ARG A 79 4.12 -7.28 2.28
C ARG A 79 3.26 -7.81 1.16
N ARG A 80 1.94 -7.63 1.25
CA ARG A 80 0.97 -8.12 0.27
C ARG A 80 -0.11 -7.07 0.11
N PHE A 81 0.03 -6.26 -0.92
CA PHE A 81 -0.99 -5.31 -1.32
C PHE A 81 -1.00 -5.21 -2.84
N LEU A 82 -2.12 -4.76 -3.37
CA LEU A 82 -2.32 -4.49 -4.78
C LEU A 82 -2.23 -2.99 -5.02
N LEU A 83 -1.68 -2.60 -6.16
CA LEU A 83 -1.69 -1.21 -6.62
C LEU A 83 -2.63 -1.12 -7.83
N ALA A 84 -3.58 -0.20 -7.77
CA ALA A 84 -4.30 0.24 -8.96
C ALA A 84 -3.91 1.67 -9.30
N PHE A 85 -3.59 1.88 -10.58
CA PHE A 85 -3.21 3.15 -11.12
C PHE A 85 -4.37 3.75 -11.92
N ASP A 86 -4.77 4.95 -11.55
CA ASP A 86 -5.71 5.78 -12.29
C ASP A 86 -4.91 6.99 -12.79
N HIS A 87 -4.46 6.93 -14.04
CA HIS A 87 -3.61 7.95 -14.63
C HIS A 87 -4.38 9.22 -15.01
N ASP A 88 -5.69 9.11 -15.28
CA ASP A 88 -6.51 10.27 -15.62
C ASP A 88 -6.79 11.12 -14.37
N ALA A 89 -7.02 10.47 -13.22
CA ALA A 89 -7.20 11.14 -11.94
C ALA A 89 -5.87 11.37 -11.18
N CYS A 90 -4.75 10.93 -11.74
CA CYS A 90 -3.43 10.91 -11.09
C CYS A 90 -3.50 10.38 -9.65
N ARG A 91 -4.03 9.17 -9.52
CA ARG A 91 -4.32 8.51 -8.25
C ARG A 91 -3.81 7.08 -8.25
N ILE A 92 -3.34 6.64 -7.08
CA ILE A 92 -2.94 5.25 -6.84
C ILE A 92 -3.72 4.74 -5.64
N THR A 93 -4.39 3.61 -5.81
CA THR A 93 -5.09 2.92 -4.73
C THR A 93 -4.25 1.73 -4.27
N VAL A 94 -3.84 1.75 -3.02
CA VAL A 94 -3.22 0.63 -2.30
C VAL A 94 -4.34 -0.21 -1.70
N ARG A 95 -4.62 -1.35 -2.33
CA ARG A 95 -5.68 -2.25 -1.90
C ARG A 95 -5.12 -3.41 -1.09
N VAL A 96 -5.78 -3.74 0.01
CA VAL A 96 -5.47 -4.91 0.83
C VAL A 96 -6.72 -5.73 1.10
N ARG A 97 -6.69 -7.00 0.71
CA ARG A 97 -7.75 -7.98 0.95
C ARG A 97 -7.52 -8.69 2.28
N LEU A 98 -8.43 -8.45 3.22
CA LEU A 98 -8.36 -8.99 4.57
C LEU A 98 -9.45 -10.03 4.80
N LYS A 99 -9.01 -11.21 5.24
CA LYS A 99 -9.92 -12.23 5.77
C LYS A 99 -9.88 -12.18 7.29
N LEU A 100 -11.04 -12.01 7.90
CA LEU A 100 -11.18 -12.09 9.36
C LEU A 100 -11.49 -13.52 9.78
N GLU A 101 -10.81 -13.98 10.83
CA GLU A 101 -10.96 -15.31 11.42
C GLU A 101 -11.27 -15.15 12.90
N PRO A 102 -12.56 -14.94 13.25
CA PRO A 102 -12.97 -14.80 14.63
C PRO A 102 -12.72 -16.09 15.41
N ASP A 103 -12.31 -15.95 16.66
CA ASP A 103 -12.25 -17.06 17.60
C ASP A 103 -13.63 -17.68 17.88
N ASP A 104 -13.64 -18.90 18.43
CA ASP A 104 -14.88 -19.58 18.80
C ASP A 104 -15.73 -18.70 19.73
N GLY A 105 -16.98 -18.47 19.32
CA GLY A 105 -17.92 -17.62 20.05
C GLY A 105 -17.71 -16.11 19.89
N VAL A 106 -16.76 -15.68 19.05
CA VAL A 106 -16.53 -14.27 18.70
C VAL A 106 -17.28 -13.92 17.42
N GLU A 107 -18.10 -12.88 17.48
CA GLU A 107 -18.80 -12.34 16.31
C GLU A 107 -18.24 -10.96 15.94
N VAL A 108 -17.74 -10.83 14.71
CA VAL A 108 -17.32 -9.53 14.17
C VAL A 108 -18.48 -8.92 13.40
N THR A 109 -19.19 -8.01 14.04
CA THR A 109 -20.37 -7.35 13.46
C THR A 109 -20.01 -6.52 12.21
N ALA A 110 -21.01 -6.28 11.36
CA ALA A 110 -20.85 -5.42 10.19
C ALA A 110 -20.43 -3.99 10.57
N ASP A 111 -20.90 -3.50 11.72
CA ASP A 111 -20.55 -2.17 12.22
C ASP A 111 -19.09 -2.10 12.68
N LYS A 112 -18.57 -3.13 13.35
CA LYS A 112 -17.15 -3.18 13.71
C LYS A 112 -16.25 -3.28 12.48
N LYS A 113 -16.62 -4.10 11.49
CA LYS A 113 -15.93 -4.14 10.17
C LYS A 113 -15.91 -2.76 9.50
N ARG A 114 -17.03 -2.03 9.54
CA ARG A 114 -17.13 -0.68 8.97
C ARG A 114 -16.24 0.30 9.74
N ALA A 115 -16.28 0.27 11.07
CA ALA A 115 -15.49 1.14 11.93
C ALA A 115 -13.98 0.96 11.71
N TRP A 116 -13.50 -0.28 11.71
CA TRP A 116 -12.10 -0.59 11.37
C TRP A 116 -11.72 -0.14 9.97
N LYS A 117 -12.53 -0.48 8.95
CA LYS A 117 -12.27 -0.06 7.57
C LYS A 117 -12.17 1.46 7.46
N THR A 118 -13.17 2.18 7.95
CA THR A 118 -13.19 3.64 7.93
C THR A 118 -11.99 4.23 8.66
N ARG A 119 -11.62 3.70 9.83
CA ARG A 119 -10.48 4.21 10.58
C ARG A 119 -9.16 3.98 9.85
N ILE A 120 -8.94 2.78 9.31
CA ILE A 120 -7.75 2.46 8.51
C ILE A 120 -7.66 3.37 7.29
N GLU A 121 -8.73 3.47 6.50
CA GLU A 121 -8.72 4.24 5.26
C GLU A 121 -8.53 5.73 5.50
N ASN A 122 -9.17 6.29 6.54
CA ASN A 122 -8.97 7.69 6.91
C ASN A 122 -7.58 7.97 7.46
N SER A 123 -6.96 7.01 8.16
CA SER A 123 -5.60 7.16 8.67
C SER A 123 -4.57 7.11 7.56
N TRP A 124 -4.75 6.27 6.53
CA TRP A 124 -3.70 6.00 5.54
C TRP A 124 -3.93 6.57 4.14
N SER A 125 -5.12 7.13 3.87
CA SER A 125 -5.42 7.77 2.58
C SER A 125 -5.21 9.27 2.64
N ASP A 126 -4.80 9.85 1.52
CA ASP A 126 -4.85 11.29 1.27
C ASP A 126 -3.99 12.19 2.18
N TRP A 127 -3.11 11.63 3.01
CA TRP A 127 -2.15 12.40 3.83
C TRP A 127 -0.91 12.83 3.06
N VAL A 128 -0.54 12.02 2.06
CA VAL A 128 0.66 12.21 1.25
C VAL A 128 0.33 12.14 -0.24
N PHE A 129 1.27 12.62 -1.04
CA PHE A 129 1.31 12.36 -2.48
C PHE A 129 2.72 11.93 -2.89
N LEU A 130 2.80 11.19 -4.00
CA LEU A 130 4.06 10.85 -4.63
C LEU A 130 4.38 11.89 -5.70
N ASP A 131 5.49 12.61 -5.51
CA ASP A 131 5.98 13.64 -6.40
C ASP A 131 7.08 13.09 -7.31
N ARG A 132 6.84 13.08 -8.61
CA ARG A 132 7.75 12.51 -9.61
C ARG A 132 9.02 13.34 -9.70
N GLN A 133 10.15 12.70 -9.43
CA GLN A 133 11.47 13.33 -9.53
C GLN A 133 12.10 13.09 -10.92
N SER A 134 11.86 11.92 -11.52
CA SER A 134 12.33 11.59 -12.88
C SER A 134 11.60 10.37 -13.45
N GLY A 135 11.77 10.11 -14.74
CA GLY A 135 11.22 8.91 -15.43
C GLY A 135 9.95 9.19 -16.23
N PRO A 136 9.37 8.17 -16.89
CA PRO A 136 8.31 8.35 -17.90
C PRO A 136 6.88 8.30 -17.34
N ALA A 137 6.66 8.26 -16.02
CA ALA A 137 5.32 8.18 -15.46
C ALA A 137 4.44 9.35 -15.95
N PRO A 138 3.15 9.09 -16.27
CA PRO A 138 2.30 10.06 -16.95
C PRO A 138 1.88 11.25 -16.06
N CYS A 139 1.86 11.08 -14.74
CA CYS A 139 1.55 12.15 -13.80
C CYS A 139 2.78 12.65 -13.06
N ASP A 140 2.82 13.95 -12.80
CA ASP A 140 3.81 14.59 -11.92
C ASP A 140 3.54 14.30 -10.45
N HIS A 141 2.27 14.18 -10.06
CA HIS A 141 1.88 13.93 -8.68
C HIS A 141 0.82 12.84 -8.63
N TYR A 142 1.00 11.83 -7.77
CA TYR A 142 -0.04 10.84 -7.48
C TYR A 142 -0.58 10.99 -6.07
N THR A 143 -1.90 11.11 -5.92
CA THR A 143 -2.54 10.94 -4.61
C THR A 143 -2.60 9.46 -4.24
N LEU A 144 -2.26 9.12 -3.00
CA LEU A 144 -2.38 7.76 -2.49
C LEU A 144 -3.68 7.58 -1.71
N LEU A 145 -4.43 6.54 -2.05
CA LEU A 145 -5.57 6.05 -1.28
C LEU A 145 -5.28 4.64 -0.76
N VAL A 146 -5.84 4.31 0.39
CA VAL A 146 -5.90 2.94 0.92
C VAL A 146 -7.31 2.42 0.79
N GLU A 147 -7.42 1.16 0.39
CA GLU A 147 -8.71 0.46 0.32
C GLU A 147 -8.61 -0.92 0.98
N ILE A 148 -9.47 -1.15 1.98
CA ILE A 148 -9.66 -2.46 2.59
C ILE A 148 -10.79 -3.22 1.92
N VAL A 149 -10.51 -4.45 1.49
CA VAL A 149 -11.54 -5.35 0.99
C VAL A 149 -11.68 -6.51 1.97
N TRP A 150 -12.82 -6.59 2.65
CA TRP A 150 -13.17 -7.76 3.46
C TRP A 150 -13.53 -8.90 2.51
N VAL A 151 -12.81 -10.02 2.61
CA VAL A 151 -13.03 -11.18 1.72
C VAL A 151 -13.61 -12.38 2.48
N ALA A 152 -14.37 -13.20 1.75
CA ALA A 152 -14.96 -14.42 2.27
C ALA A 152 -13.93 -15.55 2.48
N GLU A 153 -14.38 -16.70 3.00
CA GLU A 153 -13.52 -17.84 3.38
C GLU A 153 -12.70 -18.39 2.20
N ASP A 154 -13.34 -18.50 1.04
CA ASP A 154 -12.89 -19.13 -0.21
C ASP A 154 -12.31 -18.13 -1.22
N GLU A 155 -12.38 -16.83 -0.92
CA GLU A 155 -11.84 -15.78 -1.78
C GLU A 155 -10.32 -15.62 -1.60
N GLU A 156 -9.66 -15.10 -2.65
CA GLU A 156 -8.26 -14.71 -2.56
C GLU A 156 -8.06 -13.58 -1.55
N ARG A 157 -7.01 -13.69 -0.73
CA ARG A 157 -6.70 -12.74 0.35
C ARG A 157 -5.22 -12.44 0.39
N ASP A 158 -4.90 -11.26 0.91
CA ASP A 158 -3.52 -10.85 1.13
C ASP A 158 -3.09 -11.26 2.55
N TYR A 159 -3.96 -11.05 3.54
CA TYR A 159 -3.75 -11.42 4.95
C TYR A 159 -4.94 -12.15 5.59
N ARG A 160 -4.64 -12.98 6.59
CA ARG A 160 -5.59 -13.51 7.57
C ARG A 160 -5.39 -12.75 8.88
N VAL A 161 -6.48 -12.31 9.49
CA VAL A 161 -6.48 -11.61 10.78
C VAL A 161 -7.34 -12.40 11.74
N ARG A 162 -6.72 -12.99 12.76
CA ARG A 162 -7.44 -13.62 13.86
C ARG A 162 -8.12 -12.54 14.70
N VAL A 163 -9.39 -12.72 15.05
CA VAL A 163 -10.12 -11.76 15.88
C VAL A 163 -10.56 -12.39 17.18
N SER A 164 -10.15 -11.80 18.30
CA SER A 164 -10.50 -12.26 19.64
C SER A 164 -11.42 -11.25 20.34
N ALA A 165 -12.21 -11.71 21.31
CA ALA A 165 -12.97 -10.82 22.20
C ALA A 165 -12.06 -10.17 23.25
N GLY A 166 -12.55 -9.12 23.92
CA GLY A 166 -11.80 -8.39 24.93
C GLY A 166 -10.88 -7.32 24.36
N GLU A 167 -9.96 -6.86 25.20
CA GLU A 167 -8.87 -5.92 24.90
C GLU A 167 -7.54 -6.60 25.24
N ALA A 168 -6.55 -6.51 24.37
CA ALA A 168 -5.19 -6.98 24.64
C ALA A 168 -4.18 -6.36 23.67
N ARG A 169 -2.90 -6.74 23.78
CA ARG A 169 -1.88 -6.32 22.80
C ARG A 169 -2.19 -6.95 21.44
N ALA A 170 -2.67 -6.12 20.52
CA ALA A 170 -2.85 -6.46 19.12
C ALA A 170 -1.51 -6.74 18.42
N ALA A 171 -1.61 -7.34 17.24
CA ALA A 171 -0.52 -7.55 16.32
C ALA A 171 -1.08 -7.57 14.88
N MET A 172 -0.21 -7.45 13.88
CA MET A 172 -0.60 -7.34 12.46
C MET A 172 -1.63 -8.39 12.00
N THR A 173 -1.61 -9.60 12.56
CA THR A 173 -2.53 -10.71 12.22
C THR A 173 -3.43 -11.14 13.37
N ARG A 174 -3.52 -10.34 14.45
CA ARG A 174 -4.37 -10.60 15.61
C ARG A 174 -4.95 -9.30 16.17
N TRP A 175 -6.25 -9.11 16.05
CA TRP A 175 -6.96 -7.94 16.54
C TRP A 175 -7.97 -8.32 17.61
N TYR A 176 -8.36 -7.34 18.43
CA TYR A 176 -9.31 -7.53 19.51
C TYR A 176 -10.53 -6.61 19.34
N LEU A 177 -11.71 -7.10 19.71
CA LEU A 177 -12.96 -6.38 19.48
C LEU A 177 -13.10 -5.11 20.33
N ASP A 178 -12.56 -5.11 21.55
CA ASP A 178 -12.71 -3.99 22.48
C ASP A 178 -11.54 -2.99 22.39
N ASP A 179 -10.52 -3.28 21.58
CA ASP A 179 -9.46 -2.33 21.26
C ASP A 179 -10.04 -1.10 20.50
N PRO A 180 -9.47 0.11 20.73
CA PRO A 180 -9.76 1.27 19.91
C PRO A 180 -9.52 0.99 18.43
N ASP A 181 -10.37 1.52 17.55
CA ASP A 181 -10.23 1.26 16.10
C ASP A 181 -8.91 1.80 15.52
N LEU A 182 -8.26 2.76 16.21
CA LEU A 182 -6.92 3.25 15.86
C LEU A 182 -5.87 2.14 15.94
N VAL A 183 -6.02 1.18 16.85
CA VAL A 183 -5.13 0.01 16.95
C VAL A 183 -5.18 -0.78 15.65
N ALA A 184 -6.36 -1.03 15.07
CA ALA A 184 -6.47 -1.69 13.77
C ALA A 184 -5.77 -0.91 12.63
N ALA A 185 -5.76 0.43 12.69
CA ALA A 185 -5.01 1.26 11.76
C ALA A 185 -3.48 1.20 11.96
N HIS A 186 -3.01 1.11 13.20
CA HIS A 186 -1.60 0.82 13.51
C HIS A 186 -1.19 -0.55 12.96
N GLU A 187 -1.96 -1.59 13.26
CA GLU A 187 -1.67 -2.95 12.82
C GLU A 187 -1.70 -3.10 11.29
N PHE A 188 -2.59 -2.35 10.63
CA PHE A 188 -2.59 -2.24 9.18
C PHE A 188 -1.29 -1.61 8.63
N GLY A 189 -0.71 -0.65 9.35
CA GLY A 189 0.59 -0.06 8.99
C GLY A 189 1.69 -1.10 8.82
N HIS A 190 1.69 -2.16 9.64
CA HIS A 190 2.62 -3.28 9.48
C HIS A 190 2.37 -4.07 8.19
N MET A 191 1.13 -4.17 7.71
CA MET A 191 0.82 -4.82 6.42
C MET A 191 1.41 -4.04 5.23
N LEU A 192 1.54 -2.72 5.37
CA LEU A 192 2.27 -1.86 4.43
C LEU A 192 3.80 -1.97 4.56
N GLY A 193 4.28 -2.68 5.59
CA GLY A 193 5.70 -2.94 5.83
C GLY A 193 6.37 -1.99 6.81
N ASN A 194 5.58 -1.26 7.61
CA ASN A 194 6.10 -0.40 8.67
C ASN A 194 6.45 -1.22 9.91
N VAL A 195 7.47 -0.78 10.64
CA VAL A 195 7.81 -1.33 11.95
C VAL A 195 7.21 -0.46 13.04
N ASP A 196 7.07 -1.01 14.24
CA ASP A 196 6.79 -0.23 15.44
C ASP A 196 7.84 0.89 15.62
N GLU A 197 7.39 2.04 16.13
CA GLU A 197 8.21 3.24 16.43
C GLU A 197 8.08 3.68 17.91
N TYR A 198 7.60 2.81 18.80
CA TYR A 198 7.63 3.02 20.26
C TYR A 198 8.82 2.35 20.94
N TYR A 199 9.13 2.79 22.15
CA TYR A 199 10.19 2.19 22.97
C TYR A 199 9.81 0.77 23.41
N ASP A 200 10.66 -0.22 23.10
CA ASP A 200 10.52 -1.58 23.61
C ASP A 200 11.89 -2.04 24.11
N GLU A 201 11.97 -2.45 25.38
CA GLU A 201 13.22 -2.92 26.02
C GLU A 201 13.82 -4.13 25.31
N ARG A 202 12.98 -4.94 24.64
CA ARG A 202 13.43 -6.08 23.81
C ARG A 202 14.08 -5.61 22.51
N CYS A 203 13.87 -4.34 22.16
CA CYS A 203 14.29 -3.68 20.93
C CYS A 203 14.98 -2.34 21.19
N PRO A 204 16.11 -2.35 21.93
CA PRO A 204 16.76 -1.12 22.39
C PRO A 204 17.28 -0.23 21.25
N ASN A 205 17.42 -0.77 20.03
CA ASN A 205 17.90 -0.04 18.85
C ASN A 205 16.76 0.43 17.93
N ARG A 206 15.49 0.15 18.26
CA ARG A 206 14.34 0.60 17.49
C ARG A 206 14.27 2.13 17.52
N PRO A 207 14.19 2.81 16.37
CA PRO A 207 13.99 4.25 16.35
C PRO A 207 12.64 4.60 16.98
N VAL A 208 12.66 5.28 18.13
CA VAL A 208 11.45 5.85 18.72
C VAL A 208 11.11 7.13 17.99
N ARG A 209 9.89 7.22 17.42
CA ARG A 209 9.46 8.33 16.57
C ARG A 209 7.97 8.63 16.79
N ASP A 210 7.50 9.74 16.26
CA ASP A 210 6.09 10.15 16.29
C ASP A 210 5.20 9.34 15.33
N GLY A 211 3.89 9.57 15.39
CA GLY A 211 2.94 9.08 14.38
C GLY A 211 2.32 7.73 14.68
N ILE A 212 1.52 7.25 13.72
CA ILE A 212 0.62 6.12 13.90
C ILE A 212 1.33 4.80 14.27
N MET A 213 2.62 4.67 13.96
CA MET A 213 3.41 3.48 14.30
C MET A 213 4.01 3.53 15.71
N ASN A 214 3.79 4.59 16.47
CA ASN A 214 4.11 4.67 17.89
C ASN A 214 2.93 4.13 18.74
N ASP A 215 3.15 3.84 20.02
CA ASP A 215 2.15 3.36 20.98
C ASP A 215 1.36 4.51 21.64
N GLN A 216 1.73 5.75 21.35
CA GLN A 216 1.08 6.94 21.88
C GLN A 216 -0.10 7.36 21.01
N GLU A 217 -1.30 7.36 21.60
CA GLU A 217 -2.56 7.76 20.96
C GLU A 217 -2.59 9.21 20.46
N GLU A 218 -1.60 10.04 20.84
CA GLU A 218 -1.55 11.47 20.52
C GLU A 218 -1.33 11.76 19.02
N TRP A 219 -0.77 10.83 18.25
CA TRP A 219 -0.43 11.06 16.84
C TRP A 219 -1.03 9.99 15.91
N PRO A 220 -2.32 10.11 15.55
CA PRO A 220 -3.05 9.04 14.85
C PRO A 220 -2.75 8.94 13.35
N LEU A 221 -1.71 9.63 12.87
CA LEU A 221 -1.47 9.85 11.45
C LEU A 221 -0.09 9.33 11.01
N PRO A 222 0.01 8.81 9.78
CA PRO A 222 1.26 8.40 9.19
C PRO A 222 2.07 9.60 8.69
N PHE A 223 3.38 9.43 8.69
CA PHE A 223 4.35 10.34 8.09
C PHE A 223 4.82 9.82 6.72
N PRO A 224 5.46 10.66 5.88
CA PRO A 224 5.98 10.25 4.57
C PRO A 224 6.84 8.99 4.60
N ARG A 225 7.64 8.83 5.65
CA ARG A 225 8.49 7.65 5.86
C ARG A 225 7.70 6.34 5.87
N HIS A 226 6.43 6.36 6.29
CA HIS A 226 5.59 5.16 6.38
C HIS A 226 5.06 4.66 5.02
N TYR A 227 5.26 5.43 3.95
CA TYR A 227 4.89 5.06 2.59
C TYR A 227 6.08 4.58 1.74
N THR A 228 7.25 4.40 2.35
CA THR A 228 8.49 4.04 1.64
C THR A 228 8.32 2.77 0.79
N ALA A 229 7.68 1.74 1.34
CA ALA A 229 7.44 0.49 0.61
C ALA A 229 6.48 0.69 -0.57
N VAL A 230 5.37 1.41 -0.36
CA VAL A 230 4.41 1.73 -1.43
C VAL A 230 5.09 2.51 -2.55
N ARG A 231 5.86 3.55 -2.19
CA ARG A 231 6.66 4.35 -3.13
C ARG A 231 7.59 3.48 -3.97
N GLN A 232 8.35 2.58 -3.34
CA GLN A 232 9.28 1.67 -4.04
C GLN A 232 8.57 0.78 -5.07
N TRP A 233 7.40 0.26 -4.74
CA TRP A 233 6.59 -0.51 -5.68
C TRP A 233 6.07 0.35 -6.84
N VAL A 234 5.61 1.58 -6.56
CA VAL A 234 5.20 2.52 -7.61
C VAL A 234 6.37 2.86 -8.53
N GLU A 235 7.56 3.12 -7.98
CA GLU A 235 8.76 3.39 -8.76
C GLU A 235 9.12 2.23 -9.70
N TYR A 236 8.97 1.00 -9.22
CA TYR A 236 9.19 -0.22 -10.00
C TYR A 236 8.26 -0.30 -11.21
N PHE A 237 6.95 -0.16 -10.99
CA PHE A 237 5.94 -0.32 -12.05
C PHE A 237 5.95 0.84 -13.04
N LEU A 238 6.11 2.07 -12.55
CA LEU A 238 6.05 3.27 -13.39
C LEU A 238 7.42 3.70 -13.93
N CYS A 239 8.47 2.92 -13.68
CA CYS A 239 9.80 3.20 -14.23
C CYS A 239 10.34 4.60 -13.88
N SER A 240 9.87 5.16 -12.77
CA SER A 240 10.07 6.57 -12.41
C SER A 240 10.50 6.65 -10.97
N SER A 241 11.22 7.71 -10.61
CA SER A 241 11.54 7.98 -9.21
C SER A 241 10.53 8.97 -8.62
N PHE A 242 10.19 8.76 -7.36
CA PHE A 242 9.23 9.57 -6.63
C PHE A 242 9.76 9.95 -5.25
N GLU A 243 9.34 11.12 -4.77
CA GLU A 243 9.47 11.56 -3.39
C GLU A 243 8.08 11.50 -2.72
N VAL A 244 7.98 11.07 -1.46
CA VAL A 244 6.71 11.15 -0.71
C VAL A 244 6.66 12.51 -0.02
N LYS A 245 5.61 13.30 -0.28
CA LYS A 245 5.39 14.61 0.33
C LYS A 245 4.07 14.67 1.09
N GLU A 246 4.05 15.35 2.23
CA GLU A 246 2.82 15.61 2.99
C GLU A 246 1.96 16.64 2.27
N LYS A 247 0.64 16.44 2.25
CA LYS A 247 -0.28 17.42 1.63
C LYS A 247 -0.37 18.73 2.42
N TRP A 248 -0.20 18.69 3.74
CA TRP A 248 -0.38 19.85 4.61
C TRP A 248 0.72 20.92 4.49
N ASN A 249 1.87 20.57 3.90
CA ASN A 249 2.98 21.50 3.68
C ASN A 249 2.91 22.24 2.33
N VAL A 250 1.86 22.04 1.51
CA VAL A 250 1.72 22.71 0.20
C VAL A 250 0.94 24.04 0.29
N HIS A 251 0.28 24.30 1.43
CA HIS A 251 -0.40 25.57 1.71
C HIS A 251 0.27 26.30 2.87
N GLY A 252 1.48 26.84 2.66
CA GLY A 252 2.17 27.72 3.61
C GLY A 252 1.35 28.97 3.99
N GLY A 253 0.39 28.80 4.89
CA GLY A 253 -0.24 29.86 5.67
C GLY A 253 0.23 29.70 7.10
N GLY A 254 1.10 30.62 7.52
CA GLY A 254 1.69 30.62 8.86
C GLY A 254 0.65 30.64 9.98
N TRP A 255 1.08 30.08 11.11
CA TRP A 255 0.50 30.34 12.42
C TRP A 255 0.54 31.85 12.75
#